data_AF-A0A950DSV5-F1
#
_entry.id   AF-A0A950DSV5-F1
#
_cell.length_a   1.000
_cell.length_b   1.000
_cell.length_c   1.000
_cell.angle_alpha   90.00
_cell.angle_beta   90.00
_cell.angle_gamma   90.00
#
_symmetry.space_group_name_H-M   'P 1'
#
loop_
_entity.id
_entity.type
_entity.pdbx_description
1 polymer ?
#
loop_
_entity_poly.entity_id
_entity_poly.type
_entity_poly.pdbx_seq_one_letter_code
_entity_poly.pdbx_strand_id
1 'polypeptide(L)' 'MHHNHEVIDGMREPVAQLRQAIPGVFKAYADMHHAVITDGALSAKVKELIALAISVTRECDGCIASHARGAVRQ' A
#
# COMPACT_ATOMS: atom_id res chain seq x y z
N MET A 1 -6.63 -17.80 -4.30
CA MET A 1 -6.14 -16.40 -4.24
C MET A 1 -7.27 -15.38 -4.45
N HIS A 2 -8.51 -15.67 -4.04
CA HIS A 2 -9.66 -14.77 -4.26
C HIS A 2 -9.73 -13.67 -3.18
N HIS A 3 -9.43 -14.03 -1.93
CA HIS A 3 -9.49 -13.13 -0.79
C HIS A 3 -8.66 -11.83 -0.94
N ASN A 4 -7.41 -11.90 -1.41
CA ASN A 4 -6.59 -10.69 -1.60
C ASN A 4 -7.18 -9.72 -2.63
N HIS A 5 -7.81 -10.23 -3.69
CA HIS A 5 -8.47 -9.39 -4.69
C HIS A 5 -9.73 -8.75 -4.11
N GLU A 6 -10.54 -9.51 -3.37
CA GLU A 6 -11.74 -9.01 -2.68
C GLU A 6 -11.39 -7.89 -1.69
N VAL A 7 -10.34 -8.07 -0.88
CA VAL A 7 -9.84 -7.05 0.06
C VAL A 7 -9.43 -5.78 -0.67
N ILE A 8 -8.66 -5.89 -1.74
CA ILE A 8 -8.22 -4.72 -2.54
C ILE A 8 -9.41 -4.04 -3.20
N ASP A 9 -10.36 -4.80 -3.74
CA ASP A 9 -11.52 -4.26 -4.42
C ASP A 9 -12.47 -3.55 -3.46
N GLY A 10 -12.65 -4.10 -2.25
CA GLY A 10 -13.41 -3.48 -1.16
C GLY A 10 -12.83 -2.14 -0.67
N MET A 11 -11.54 -1.89 -0.87
CA MET A 11 -10.91 -0.61 -0.50
C MET A 11 -11.08 0.50 -1.54
N ARG A 12 -11.48 0.20 -2.79
CA ARG A 12 -11.50 1.20 -3.87
C ARG A 12 -12.41 2.39 -3.56
N GLU A 13 -13.63 2.11 -3.13
CA GLU A 13 -14.64 3.14 -2.82
C GLU A 13 -14.26 3.96 -1.58
N PRO A 14 -13.91 3.35 -0.42
CA PRO A 14 -13.44 4.11 0.74
C PRO A 14 -12.24 5.01 0.45
N VAL A 15 -11.26 4.53 -0.33
CA VAL A 15 -10.09 5.34 -0.72
C VAL A 15 -10.50 6.51 -1.62
N ALA A 16 -11.44 6.31 -2.54
CA ALA A 16 -11.96 7.39 -3.38
C ALA A 16 -12.68 8.46 -2.54
N GLN A 17 -13.53 8.04 -1.61
CA GLN A 17 -14.23 8.93 -0.68
C GLN A 17 -13.25 9.70 0.22
N LEU A 18 -12.23 9.03 0.76
CA LEU A 18 -11.20 9.67 1.59
C LEU A 18 -10.41 10.73 0.80
N ARG A 19 -10.05 10.43 -0.45
CA ARG A 19 -9.37 11.38 -1.34
C ARG A 19 -10.22 12.64 -1.59
N GLN A 20 -11.54 12.48 -1.73
CA GLN A 20 -12.46 13.62 -1.91
C GLN A 20 -12.63 14.42 -0.60
N ALA A 21 -12.68 13.75 0.54
CA ALA A 21 -12.87 14.38 1.84
C ALA A 21 -11.64 15.18 2.32
N ILE A 22 -10.41 14.68 2.06
CA ILE A 22 -9.17 15.28 2.54
C ILE A 22 -8.09 15.38 1.43
N PRO A 23 -8.34 16.07 0.32
CA PRO A 23 -7.50 16.00 -0.89
C PRO A 23 -6.04 16.41 -0.66
N GLY A 24 -5.80 17.47 0.12
CA GLY A 24 -4.43 17.93 0.42
C GLY A 24 -3.64 16.92 1.26
N VAL A 25 -4.27 16.35 2.29
CA VAL A 25 -3.64 15.35 3.17
C VAL A 25 -3.40 14.05 2.41
N PHE A 26 -4.39 13.58 1.65
CA PHE A 26 -4.26 12.38 0.85
C PHE A 26 -3.13 12.51 -0.18
N LYS A 27 -3.02 13.66 -0.85
CA LYS A 27 -1.91 13.93 -1.77
C LYS A 27 -0.56 13.88 -1.06
N ALA A 28 -0.40 14.58 0.06
CA ALA A 28 0.87 14.58 0.81
C ALA A 28 1.27 13.16 1.27
N TYR A 29 0.30 12.37 1.73
CA TYR A 29 0.52 10.96 2.07
C TYR A 29 0.96 10.13 0.85
N ALA A 30 0.28 10.28 -0.29
CA ALA A 30 0.61 9.55 -1.51
C ALA A 30 2.02 9.89 -2.04
N ASP A 31 2.38 11.18 -2.02
CA ASP A 31 3.70 11.65 -2.44
C ASP A 31 4.80 11.09 -1.50
N MET A 32 4.57 11.10 -0.19
CA MET A 32 5.45 10.47 0.80
C MET A 32 5.61 8.97 0.55
N HIS A 33 4.49 8.25 0.39
CA HIS A 33 4.51 6.80 0.13
C HIS A 33 5.33 6.47 -1.13
N HIS A 34 5.14 7.22 -2.22
CA HIS A 34 5.90 7.05 -3.46
C HIS A 34 7.41 7.27 -3.24
N ALA A 35 7.78 8.33 -2.54
CA ALA A 35 9.18 8.62 -2.22
C ALA A 35 9.83 7.50 -1.39
N VAL A 36 9.08 6.93 -0.43
CA VAL A 36 9.58 5.83 0.41
C VAL A 36 9.86 4.58 -0.42
N ILE A 37 8.94 4.16 -1.29
CA ILE A 37 9.04 2.89 -2.03
C ILE A 37 9.98 2.94 -3.25
N THR A 38 10.32 4.13 -3.76
CA THR A 38 11.24 4.25 -4.90
C THR A 38 12.64 3.68 -4.58
N ASP A 39 13.37 3.19 -5.59
CA ASP A 39 14.75 2.68 -5.43
C ASP A 39 15.69 3.69 -4.75
N GLY A 40 16.65 3.15 -3.98
CA GLY A 40 17.71 3.92 -3.33
C GLY A 40 18.76 2.98 -2.75
N ALA A 41 19.18 3.21 -1.49
CA ALA A 41 20.09 2.29 -0.79
C ALA A 41 19.52 0.86 -0.65
N LEU A 42 18.18 0.72 -0.68
CA LEU A 42 17.47 -0.54 -0.84
C LEU A 42 16.60 -0.44 -2.09
N SER A 43 16.45 -1.56 -2.82
CA SER A 43 15.53 -1.62 -3.95
C SER A 43 14.07 -1.52 -3.48
N ALA A 44 13.20 -1.06 -4.37
CA ALA A 44 11.77 -0.96 -4.15
C ALA A 44 11.16 -2.29 -3.69
N LYS A 45 11.62 -3.40 -4.29
CA LYS A 45 11.21 -4.76 -3.89
C LYS A 45 11.55 -5.08 -2.44
N VAL A 46 12.76 -4.75 -1.97
CA VAL A 46 13.15 -4.97 -0.57
C VAL A 46 12.30 -4.12 0.37
N LYS A 47 12.02 -2.87 -0.01
CA LYS A 47 11.16 -1.98 0.78
C LYS A 47 9.72 -2.48 0.86
N GLU A 48 9.16 -2.99 -0.23
CA GLU A 48 7.84 -3.65 -0.25
C GLU A 48 7.81 -4.89 0.65
N LEU A 49 8.87 -5.71 0.67
CA LEU A 49 8.96 -6.86 1.57
C LEU A 49 9.02 -6.44 3.05
N ILE A 50 9.72 -5.35 3.38
CA ILE A 50 9.72 -4.77 4.73
C ILE A 50 8.31 -4.30 5.10
N ALA A 51 7.64 -3.57 4.19
CA ALA A 51 6.28 -3.09 4.41
C ALA A 51 5.28 -4.26 4.57
N LEU A 52 5.44 -5.35 3.83
CA LEU A 52 4.66 -6.57 3.98
C LEU A 52 4.87 -7.20 5.36
N ALA A 53 6.11 -7.32 5.84
CA ALA A 53 6.38 -7.84 7.17
C ALA A 53 5.71 -6.99 8.26
N ILE A 54 5.80 -5.65 8.16
CA ILE A 54 5.11 -4.73 9.08
C ILE A 54 3.59 -4.95 9.01
N SER A 55 3.03 -5.07 7.80
CA SER A 55 1.58 -5.26 7.59
C SER A 55 1.06 -6.50 8.29
N VAL A 56 1.82 -7.61 8.27
CA VAL A 56 1.50 -8.84 9.01
C VAL A 56 1.52 -8.60 10.51
N THR A 57 2.54 -7.91 11.05
CA THR A 57 2.60 -7.61 12.50
C THR A 57 1.49 -6.66 12.99
N ARG A 58 0.82 -5.97 12.07
CA ARG A 58 -0.30 -5.07 12.37
C ARG A 58 -1.65 -5.67 12.01
N GLU A 59 -1.67 -6.92 11.54
CA GLU A 59 -2.90 -7.63 11.17
C GLU A 59 -3.79 -6.80 10.23
N CYS A 60 -3.16 -6.04 9.32
CA CYS A 60 -3.84 -5.14 8.40
C CYS A 60 -4.03 -5.83 7.04
N ASP A 61 -5.17 -6.48 6.81
CA ASP A 61 -5.44 -7.23 5.56
C ASP A 61 -5.26 -6.37 4.30
N GLY A 62 -5.74 -5.12 4.32
CA GLY A 62 -5.56 -4.18 3.21
C GLY A 62 -4.10 -3.86 2.91
N CYS A 63 -3.29 -3.72 3.95
CA CYS A 63 -1.85 -3.47 3.84
C CYS A 63 -1.12 -4.73 3.35
N ILE A 64 -1.48 -5.90 3.89
CA ILE A 64 -0.93 -7.21 3.48
C ILE A 64 -1.19 -7.43 2.00
N ALA A 65 -2.44 -7.28 1.54
CA ALA A 65 -2.79 -7.48 0.14
C ALA A 65 -2.08 -6.49 -0.78
N SER A 66 -1.98 -5.22 -0.38
CA SER A 66 -1.35 -4.17 -1.18
C SER A 66 0.16 -4.37 -1.33
N HIS A 67 0.88 -4.60 -0.24
CA HIS A 67 2.34 -4.75 -0.24
C HIS A 67 2.80 -6.12 -0.75
N ALA A 68 2.02 -7.19 -0.55
CA ALA A 68 2.31 -8.47 -1.21
C ALA A 68 2.23 -8.34 -2.74
N ARG A 69 1.22 -7.64 -3.25
CA ARG A 69 1.10 -7.36 -4.69
C ARG A 69 2.21 -6.43 -5.18
N GLY A 70 2.59 -5.42 -4.39
CA GLY A 70 3.73 -4.55 -4.66
C GLY A 70 5.01 -5.36 -4.85
N ALA A 71 5.39 -6.17 -3.86
CA ALA A 71 6.61 -6.98 -3.88
C ALA A 71 6.72 -7.96 -5.06
N VAL A 72 5.59 -8.43 -5.61
CA VAL A 72 5.55 -9.29 -6.80
C VAL A 72 5.73 -8.48 -8.10
N ARG A 73 5.28 -7.22 -8.12
CA ARG A 73 5.28 -6.36 -9.32
C ARG A 73 6.54 -5.51 -9.48
N GLN A 74 7.29 -5.29 -8.39
CA GLN A 74 8.63 -4.70 -8.43
C GLN A 74 9.66 -5.72 -8.95
#